data_AF-A0A0F2JAX8-F1
#
_entry.id   AF-A0A0F2JAX8-F1
#
_cell.length_a   1.000
_cell.length_b   1.000
_cell.length_c   1.000
_cell.angle_alpha   90.00
_cell.angle_beta   90.00
_cell.angle_gamma   90.00
#
_symmetry.space_group_name_H-M   'P 1'
#
loop_
_entity.id
_entity.type
_entity.pdbx_description
1 polymer ?
#
loop_
_entity_poly.entity_id
_entity_poly.type
_entity_poly.pdbx_seq_one_letter_code
_entity_poly.pdbx_strand_id
1 'polypeptide(L)'
;MSSIRLEIERAMGLKFPERNGEVIIRFEESMEIPPVAETLMRGLYRDPDRVRQGFKVLHQETGSIIDILMPRRSRLREWADSLPERPREAESFLKDTAEQLLLKEQRLAHAERELVEQLQGSGLDDIYPIPLGAFGICTYRDPAVKIFLKPLGRFSELFQINPDTLRQAVRVHFLFLLLLIAGLDLDGQVYAREGEEKVIHWLTSIYTIRYLRSQSTELIQCYQEWVKAWGGRIPNQSMLNERGCEKTRAAMVFWRRQSNINWEDCWRIINQLEPPDSTNSVVFS
;
A
#
# COMPACT_ATOMS: atom_id res chain seq x y z
N MET A 1 2.00 29.62 -12.17
CA MET A 1 2.16 28.44 -11.30
C MET A 1 3.55 27.88 -11.54
N SER A 2 4.36 27.70 -10.51
CA SER A 2 5.65 27.01 -10.65
C SER A 2 5.41 25.54 -11.03
N SER A 3 6.29 24.97 -11.86
CA SER A 3 6.27 23.53 -12.11
C SER A 3 6.59 22.79 -10.81
N ILE A 4 5.89 21.69 -10.54
CA ILE A 4 6.14 20.78 -9.41
C ILE A 4 7.63 20.42 -9.27
N ARG A 5 8.31 20.27 -10.41
CA ARG A 5 9.76 20.05 -10.48
C ARG A 5 10.54 21.15 -9.77
N LEU A 6 10.26 22.42 -10.11
CA LEU A 6 10.95 23.59 -9.56
C LEU A 6 10.70 23.73 -8.06
N GLU A 7 9.51 23.38 -7.60
CA GLU A 7 9.15 23.40 -6.17
C GLU A 7 9.93 22.33 -5.39
N ILE A 8 10.03 21.12 -5.96
CA ILE A 8 10.82 20.01 -5.40
C ILE A 8 12.32 20.35 -5.37
N GLU A 9 12.86 20.91 -6.45
CA GLU A 9 14.25 21.38 -6.56
C GLU A 9 14.58 22.41 -5.48
N ARG A 10 13.72 23.43 -5.32
CA ARG A 10 13.87 24.47 -4.28
C ARG A 10 13.77 23.90 -2.88
N ALA A 11 12.85 22.98 -2.63
CA ALA A 11 12.65 22.39 -1.30
C ALA A 11 13.89 21.63 -0.82
N MET A 12 14.55 20.89 -1.72
CA MET A 12 15.76 20.13 -1.39
C MET A 12 17.05 20.94 -1.51
N GLY A 13 17.07 22.06 -2.24
CA GLY A 13 18.31 22.74 -2.59
C GLY A 13 19.16 21.92 -3.57
N LEU A 14 18.50 21.11 -4.41
CA LEU A 14 19.11 20.26 -5.42
C LEU A 14 18.51 20.59 -6.79
N LYS A 15 19.20 20.23 -7.87
CA LYS A 15 18.74 20.37 -9.25
C LYS A 15 18.85 19.07 -9.99
N PHE A 16 17.90 18.77 -10.85
CA PHE A 16 18.05 17.63 -11.76
C PHE A 16 19.16 17.92 -12.79
N PRO A 17 19.91 16.89 -13.23
CA PRO A 17 20.93 17.08 -14.24
C PRO A 17 20.30 17.49 -15.58
N GLU A 18 20.93 18.44 -16.25
CA GLU A 18 20.51 18.94 -17.57
C GLU A 18 21.42 18.34 -18.66
N ARG A 19 20.83 17.97 -19.80
CA ARG A 19 21.58 17.68 -21.04
C ARG A 19 21.09 18.64 -22.11
N ASN A 20 22.01 19.38 -22.74
CA ASN A 20 21.69 20.39 -23.75
C ASN A 20 20.70 21.48 -23.26
N GLY A 21 20.73 21.82 -21.97
CA GLY A 21 19.82 22.80 -21.37
C GLY A 21 18.42 22.26 -21.04
N GLU A 22 18.16 20.97 -21.25
CA GLU A 22 16.91 20.33 -20.88
C GLU A 22 17.11 19.34 -19.73
N VAL A 23 16.23 19.44 -18.73
CA VAL A 23 16.15 18.44 -17.66
C VAL A 23 15.52 17.17 -18.23
N ILE A 24 16.29 16.08 -18.27
CA ILE A 24 15.81 14.77 -18.75
C ILE A 24 15.39 13.95 -17.54
N ILE A 25 14.12 14.05 -17.16
CA ILE A 25 13.48 13.11 -16.23
C ILE A 25 12.42 12.36 -17.01
N ARG A 26 12.54 11.04 -17.10
CA ARG A 26 11.50 10.21 -17.70
C ARG A 26 10.53 9.74 -16.62
N PHE A 27 9.25 9.99 -16.83
CA PHE A 27 8.21 9.54 -15.92
C PHE A 27 7.25 8.61 -16.66
N GLU A 28 7.15 7.37 -16.22
CA GLU A 28 6.36 6.32 -16.87
C GLU A 28 5.23 5.82 -15.98
N GLU A 29 4.03 5.95 -16.52
CA GLU A 29 2.77 5.27 -16.21
C GLU A 29 2.69 3.80 -16.62
N SER A 30 2.84 2.80 -15.75
CA SER A 30 2.74 1.40 -16.21
C SER A 30 1.56 0.64 -15.62
N MET A 31 0.88 -0.13 -16.47
CA MET A 31 -0.15 -1.11 -16.10
C MET A 31 0.43 -2.51 -15.85
N GLU A 32 1.76 -2.65 -15.85
CA GLU A 32 2.45 -3.88 -15.49
C GLU A 32 2.29 -4.18 -13.99
N ILE A 33 2.37 -5.47 -13.64
CA ILE A 33 2.44 -5.93 -12.26
C ILE A 33 3.86 -6.43 -12.04
N PRO A 34 4.68 -5.75 -11.23
CA PRO A 34 6.02 -6.24 -10.94
C PRO A 34 5.93 -7.52 -10.08
N PRO A 35 6.88 -8.46 -10.19
CA PRO A 35 6.85 -9.71 -9.42
C PRO A 35 6.73 -9.49 -7.90
N VAL A 36 7.35 -8.43 -7.39
CA VAL A 36 7.29 -8.05 -5.96
C VAL A 36 5.89 -7.57 -5.51
N ALA A 37 4.97 -7.30 -6.43
CA ALA A 37 3.58 -6.95 -6.13
C ALA A 37 2.64 -8.17 -6.15
N GLU A 38 3.10 -9.38 -6.52
CA GLU A 38 2.21 -10.53 -6.66
C GLU A 38 1.40 -10.83 -5.40
N THR A 39 2.02 -10.78 -4.21
CA THR A 39 1.33 -11.02 -2.94
C THR A 39 0.20 -10.01 -2.71
N LEU A 40 0.47 -8.71 -2.96
CA LEU A 40 -0.56 -7.66 -2.88
C LEU A 40 -1.70 -7.92 -3.87
N MET A 41 -1.38 -8.37 -5.09
CA MET A 41 -2.35 -8.63 -6.14
C MET A 41 -3.19 -9.89 -5.90
N ARG A 42 -2.65 -10.90 -5.21
CA ARG A 42 -3.38 -12.12 -4.81
C ARG A 42 -4.44 -11.84 -3.73
N GLY A 43 -4.34 -10.70 -3.05
CA GLY A 43 -5.34 -10.23 -2.09
C GLY A 43 -5.15 -10.82 -0.69
N LEU A 44 -6.20 -10.71 0.14
CA LEU A 44 -6.15 -11.02 1.57
C LEU A 44 -6.06 -12.52 1.87
N TYR A 45 -6.30 -13.39 0.90
CA TYR A 45 -6.36 -14.82 1.15
C TYR A 45 -4.97 -15.44 1.15
N ARG A 46 -4.66 -16.16 2.23
CA ARG A 46 -3.42 -16.94 2.35
C ARG A 46 -3.30 -18.00 1.25
N ASP A 47 -4.44 -18.59 0.84
CA ASP A 47 -4.57 -19.51 -0.29
C ASP A 47 -5.86 -19.21 -1.07
N PRO A 48 -5.80 -18.33 -2.11
CA PRO A 48 -6.96 -17.94 -2.90
C PRO A 48 -7.63 -19.11 -3.63
N ASP A 49 -6.86 -20.12 -4.03
CA ASP A 49 -7.38 -21.26 -4.79
C ASP A 49 -8.16 -22.21 -3.87
N ARG A 50 -7.67 -22.42 -2.65
CA ARG A 50 -8.39 -23.18 -1.63
C ARG A 50 -9.69 -22.49 -1.19
N VAL A 51 -9.66 -21.16 -1.01
CA VAL A 51 -10.88 -20.37 -0.72
C VAL A 51 -11.89 -20.49 -1.86
N ARG A 52 -11.44 -20.36 -3.12
CA ARG A 52 -12.30 -20.55 -4.29
C ARG A 52 -12.91 -21.96 -4.33
N GLN A 53 -12.13 -22.98 -3.99
CA GLN A 53 -12.61 -24.35 -3.93
C GLN A 53 -13.65 -24.53 -2.81
N GLY A 54 -13.46 -23.94 -1.64
CA GLY A 54 -14.44 -23.96 -0.55
C GLY A 54 -15.80 -23.37 -0.96
N PHE A 55 -15.80 -22.22 -1.64
CA PHE A 55 -17.04 -21.63 -2.18
C PHE A 55 -17.71 -22.53 -3.23
N LYS A 56 -16.93 -23.22 -4.09
CA LYS A 56 -17.48 -24.19 -5.06
C LYS A 56 -18.17 -25.36 -4.35
N VAL A 57 -17.57 -25.90 -3.30
CA VAL A 57 -18.14 -26.99 -2.51
C VAL A 57 -19.45 -26.54 -1.85
N LEU A 58 -19.48 -25.36 -1.23
CA LEU A 58 -20.71 -24.80 -0.66
C LEU A 58 -21.82 -24.66 -1.69
N HIS A 59 -21.50 -24.16 -2.89
CA HIS A 59 -22.46 -24.03 -3.98
C HIS A 59 -23.01 -25.40 -4.42
N GLN A 60 -22.14 -26.40 -4.56
CA GLN A 60 -22.52 -27.75 -4.97
C GLN A 60 -23.41 -28.46 -3.93
N GLU A 61 -23.08 -28.35 -2.63
CA GLU A 61 -23.90 -28.94 -1.57
C GLU A 61 -25.25 -28.22 -1.44
N THR A 62 -25.28 -26.89 -1.60
CA THR A 62 -26.52 -26.12 -1.66
C THR A 62 -27.41 -26.57 -2.82
N GLY A 63 -26.85 -26.73 -4.02
CA GLY A 63 -27.56 -27.27 -5.18
C GLY A 63 -28.12 -28.67 -4.94
N SER A 64 -27.32 -29.55 -4.34
CA SER A 64 -27.75 -30.92 -3.99
C SER A 64 -28.92 -30.94 -3.01
N ILE A 65 -28.96 -30.02 -2.04
CA ILE A 65 -30.08 -29.89 -1.11
C ILE A 65 -31.35 -29.44 -1.85
N ILE A 66 -31.23 -28.48 -2.77
CA ILE A 66 -32.35 -28.01 -3.60
C ILE A 66 -32.93 -29.16 -4.44
N ASP A 67 -32.06 -30.01 -5.02
CA ASP A 67 -32.47 -31.18 -5.81
C ASP A 67 -33.28 -32.20 -5.00
N ILE A 68 -33.12 -32.24 -3.67
CA ILE A 68 -33.93 -33.09 -2.77
C ILE A 68 -35.21 -32.35 -2.34
N LEU A 69 -35.10 -31.07 -1.99
CA LEU A 69 -36.22 -30.27 -1.50
C LEU A 69 -37.29 -30.05 -2.56
N MET A 70 -36.91 -29.87 -3.83
CA MET A 70 -37.85 -29.56 -4.91
C MET A 70 -38.85 -30.72 -5.18
N PRO A 71 -38.39 -31.97 -5.41
CA PRO A 71 -39.29 -33.13 -5.51
C PRO A 71 -40.09 -33.37 -4.24
N ARG A 72 -39.47 -33.25 -3.05
CA ARG A 72 -40.13 -33.43 -1.76
C ARG A 72 -41.28 -32.44 -1.57
N ARG A 73 -41.06 -31.16 -1.87
CA ARG A 73 -42.09 -30.11 -1.84
C ARG A 73 -43.23 -30.43 -2.82
N SER A 74 -42.92 -30.89 -4.02
CA SER A 74 -43.94 -31.26 -5.02
C SER A 74 -44.84 -32.38 -4.52
N ARG A 75 -44.25 -33.46 -3.99
CA ARG A 75 -45.00 -34.61 -3.44
C ARG A 75 -45.85 -34.22 -2.23
N LEU A 76 -45.31 -33.41 -1.32
CA LEU A 76 -46.07 -32.94 -0.16
C LEU A 76 -47.27 -32.07 -0.54
N ARG A 77 -47.17 -31.28 -1.62
CA ARG A 77 -48.33 -30.53 -2.15
C ARG A 77 -49.37 -31.46 -2.74
N GLU A 78 -48.96 -32.40 -3.58
CA GLU A 78 -49.85 -33.44 -4.15
C GLU A 78 -50.61 -34.20 -3.04
N TRP A 79 -49.90 -34.57 -1.97
CA TRP A 79 -50.46 -35.32 -0.84
C TRP A 79 -51.32 -34.50 0.12
N ALA A 80 -51.19 -33.16 0.08
CA ALA A 80 -52.08 -32.27 0.81
C ALA A 80 -53.47 -32.22 0.17
N ASP A 81 -53.55 -32.32 -1.16
CA ASP A 81 -54.80 -32.29 -1.91
C ASP A 81 -55.45 -33.68 -2.04
N SER A 82 -54.64 -34.75 -2.10
CA SER A 82 -55.12 -36.13 -2.24
C SER A 82 -54.20 -37.13 -1.54
N LEU A 83 -54.76 -38.04 -0.73
CA LEU A 83 -53.96 -39.02 -0.01
C LEU A 83 -53.17 -39.93 -0.97
N PRO A 84 -51.92 -40.31 -0.61
CA PRO A 84 -51.09 -41.15 -1.47
C PRO A 84 -51.72 -42.52 -1.72
N GLU A 85 -51.77 -42.93 -2.99
CA GLU A 85 -52.30 -44.24 -3.41
C GLU A 85 -51.53 -45.42 -2.79
N ARG A 86 -50.24 -45.21 -2.48
CA ARG A 86 -49.34 -46.20 -1.86
C ARG A 86 -48.68 -45.62 -0.60
N PRO A 87 -49.33 -45.73 0.57
CA PRO A 87 -48.87 -45.09 1.80
C PRO A 87 -47.45 -45.50 2.25
N ARG A 88 -47.07 -46.77 2.05
CA ARG A 88 -45.74 -47.28 2.44
C ARG A 88 -44.62 -46.71 1.58
N GLU A 89 -44.87 -46.47 0.30
CA GLU A 89 -43.89 -45.84 -0.60
C GLU A 89 -43.72 -44.36 -0.25
N ALA A 90 -44.82 -43.68 0.08
CA ALA A 90 -44.80 -42.29 0.54
C ALA A 90 -44.02 -42.11 1.86
N GLU A 91 -44.24 -43.00 2.82
CA GLU A 91 -43.49 -43.03 4.08
C GLU A 91 -41.98 -43.24 3.83
N SER A 92 -41.64 -44.22 2.99
CA SER A 92 -40.24 -44.52 2.64
C SER A 92 -39.58 -43.31 1.96
N PHE A 93 -40.26 -42.67 1.01
CA PHE A 93 -39.78 -41.45 0.36
C PHE A 93 -39.50 -40.32 1.36
N LEU A 94 -40.39 -40.07 2.33
CA LEU A 94 -40.20 -39.03 3.33
C LEU A 94 -39.03 -39.32 4.25
N LYS A 95 -38.84 -40.59 4.63
CA LYS A 95 -37.72 -41.04 5.46
C LYS A 95 -36.40 -40.91 4.71
N ASP A 96 -36.31 -41.46 3.51
CA ASP A 96 -35.09 -41.44 2.69
C ASP A 96 -34.66 -40.01 2.37
N THR A 97 -35.60 -39.15 1.97
CA THR A 97 -35.28 -37.75 1.69
C THR A 97 -34.93 -36.96 2.96
N ALA A 98 -35.43 -37.35 4.15
CA ALA A 98 -35.06 -36.69 5.41
C ALA A 98 -33.63 -37.09 5.83
N GLU A 99 -33.28 -38.37 5.69
CA GLU A 99 -31.93 -38.87 5.97
C GLU A 99 -30.90 -38.25 5.01
N GLN A 100 -31.24 -38.14 3.72
CA GLN A 100 -30.38 -37.48 2.73
C GLN A 100 -30.19 -35.98 3.04
N LEU A 101 -31.26 -35.27 3.41
CA LEU A 101 -31.17 -33.86 3.80
C LEU A 101 -30.25 -33.68 5.01
N LEU A 102 -30.40 -34.49 6.06
CA LEU A 102 -29.56 -34.43 7.25
C LEU A 102 -28.07 -34.62 6.92
N LEU A 103 -27.75 -35.61 6.07
CA LEU A 103 -26.37 -35.84 5.64
C LEU A 103 -25.80 -34.66 4.84
N LYS A 104 -26.63 -34.05 3.99
CA LYS A 104 -26.23 -32.90 3.17
C LYS A 104 -26.06 -31.63 3.99
N GLU A 105 -26.93 -31.38 4.95
CA GLU A 105 -26.79 -30.28 5.92
C GLU A 105 -25.50 -30.41 6.75
N GLN A 106 -25.16 -31.62 7.21
CA GLN A 106 -23.91 -31.85 7.94
C GLN A 106 -22.68 -31.55 7.08
N ARG A 107 -22.69 -31.95 5.81
CA ARG A 107 -21.60 -31.65 4.86
C ARG A 107 -21.49 -30.16 4.56
N LEU A 108 -22.62 -29.50 4.36
CA LEU A 108 -22.67 -28.05 4.14
C LEU A 108 -22.10 -27.29 5.35
N ALA A 109 -22.55 -27.63 6.56
CA ALA A 109 -22.08 -27.02 7.80
C ALA A 109 -20.59 -27.31 8.10
N HIS A 110 -20.06 -28.43 7.59
CA HIS A 110 -18.63 -28.72 7.68
C HIS A 110 -17.82 -27.88 6.68
N ALA A 111 -18.24 -27.84 5.41
CA ALA A 111 -17.61 -27.03 4.37
C ALA A 111 -17.64 -25.52 4.71
N GLU A 112 -18.73 -25.04 5.32
CA GLU A 112 -18.84 -23.67 5.81
C GLU A 112 -17.81 -23.39 6.90
N ARG A 113 -17.73 -24.25 7.92
CA ARG A 113 -16.74 -24.11 9.00
C ARG A 113 -15.31 -24.09 8.48
N GLU A 114 -14.96 -25.01 7.59
CA GLU A 114 -13.61 -25.05 7.01
C GLU A 114 -13.30 -23.78 6.19
N LEU A 115 -14.27 -23.26 5.44
CA LEU A 115 -14.09 -22.03 4.68
C LEU A 115 -13.95 -20.83 5.63
N VAL A 116 -14.77 -20.75 6.67
CA VAL A 116 -14.70 -19.69 7.68
C VAL A 116 -13.34 -19.70 8.38
N GLU A 117 -12.82 -20.86 8.77
CA GLU A 117 -11.49 -20.99 9.38
C GLU A 117 -10.38 -20.51 8.41
N GLN A 118 -10.47 -20.86 7.12
CA GLN A 118 -9.52 -20.39 6.11
C GLN A 118 -9.57 -18.88 5.92
N LEU A 119 -10.77 -18.29 5.95
CA LEU A 119 -10.98 -16.86 5.85
C LEU A 119 -10.50 -16.13 7.10
N GLN A 120 -10.71 -16.69 8.30
CA GLN A 120 -10.24 -16.12 9.57
C GLN A 120 -8.72 -16.21 9.72
N GLY A 121 -8.10 -17.26 9.18
CA GLY A 121 -6.64 -17.41 9.16
C GLY A 121 -5.93 -16.58 8.08
N SER A 122 -6.67 -15.76 7.33
CA SER A 122 -6.17 -14.91 6.25
C SER A 122 -6.22 -13.44 6.69
N GLY A 123 -5.05 -12.83 6.95
CA GLY A 123 -4.95 -11.48 7.51
C GLY A 123 -4.27 -10.48 6.57
N LEU A 124 -4.56 -9.19 6.75
CA LEU A 124 -3.80 -8.10 6.14
C LEU A 124 -2.31 -8.18 6.51
N ASP A 125 -2.00 -8.65 7.72
CA ASP A 125 -0.64 -8.77 8.26
C ASP A 125 0.27 -9.70 7.43
N ASP A 126 -0.28 -10.66 6.69
CA ASP A 126 0.49 -11.56 5.82
C ASP A 126 1.06 -10.86 4.57
N ILE A 127 0.58 -9.65 4.27
CA ILE A 127 0.97 -8.85 3.09
C ILE A 127 2.05 -7.82 3.46
N TYR A 128 2.22 -7.50 4.75
CA TYR A 128 3.08 -6.41 5.20
C TYR A 128 4.48 -6.86 5.64
N PRO A 129 5.51 -6.02 5.44
CA PRO A 129 5.48 -4.78 4.65
C PRO A 129 5.47 -5.07 3.14
N ILE A 130 4.72 -4.28 2.38
CA ILE A 130 4.71 -4.37 0.91
C ILE A 130 6.01 -3.75 0.38
N PRO A 131 6.84 -4.45 -0.41
CA PRO A 131 8.06 -3.86 -0.94
C PRO A 131 7.79 -2.56 -1.70
N LEU A 132 8.57 -1.48 -1.46
CA LEU A 132 8.38 -0.19 -2.14
C LEU A 132 8.41 -0.33 -3.68
N GLY A 133 9.24 -1.26 -4.18
CA GLY A 133 9.33 -1.63 -5.60
C GLY A 133 8.04 -2.18 -6.22
N ALA A 134 7.06 -2.59 -5.40
CA ALA A 134 5.73 -2.96 -5.86
C ALA A 134 4.95 -1.75 -6.43
N PHE A 135 5.27 -0.53 -5.97
CA PHE A 135 4.57 0.70 -6.34
C PHE A 135 5.31 1.50 -7.41
N GLY A 136 6.64 1.45 -7.40
CA GLY A 136 7.46 2.10 -8.42
C GLY A 136 8.94 1.85 -8.26
N ILE A 137 9.69 2.16 -9.31
CA ILE A 137 11.15 2.02 -9.36
C ILE A 137 11.80 3.28 -9.92
N CYS A 138 12.98 3.62 -9.40
CA CYS A 138 13.82 4.69 -9.92
C CYS A 138 15.00 4.10 -10.69
N THR A 139 15.33 4.71 -11.83
CA THR A 139 16.61 4.52 -12.53
C THR A 139 17.41 5.80 -12.37
N TYR A 140 18.65 5.71 -11.85
CA TYR A 140 19.43 6.90 -11.47
C TYR A 140 20.41 7.37 -12.56
N ARG A 141 21.04 6.44 -13.30
CA ARG A 141 22.01 6.75 -14.36
C ARG A 141 21.37 7.50 -15.53
N ASP A 142 20.14 7.16 -15.82
CA ASP A 142 19.25 7.86 -16.73
C ASP A 142 17.99 8.17 -15.92
N PRO A 143 17.91 9.38 -15.32
CA PRO A 143 16.94 9.70 -14.30
C PRO A 143 15.51 9.41 -14.76
N ALA A 144 14.93 8.35 -14.22
CA ALA A 144 13.59 7.92 -14.58
C ALA A 144 12.85 7.34 -13.38
N VAL A 145 11.53 7.55 -13.37
CA VAL A 145 10.60 6.91 -12.45
C VAL A 145 9.60 6.12 -13.28
N LYS A 146 9.39 4.85 -12.92
CA LYS A 146 8.27 4.03 -13.41
C LYS A 146 7.35 3.70 -12.26
N ILE A 147 6.08 4.06 -12.36
CA ILE A 147 5.06 3.81 -11.36
C ILE A 147 4.10 2.73 -11.86
N PHE A 148 3.78 1.77 -11.00
CA PHE A 148 2.86 0.68 -11.30
C PHE A 148 1.45 1.00 -10.82
N LEU A 149 0.54 1.24 -11.76
CA LEU A 149 -0.82 1.68 -11.49
C LEU A 149 -1.72 0.58 -10.91
N LYS A 150 -1.53 -0.69 -11.32
CA LYS A 150 -2.33 -1.80 -10.82
C LYS A 150 -2.09 -2.07 -9.32
N PRO A 151 -0.84 -2.19 -8.83
CA PRO A 151 -0.57 -2.28 -7.40
C PRO A 151 -1.10 -1.09 -6.60
N LEU A 152 -0.96 0.14 -7.11
CA LEU A 152 -1.53 1.33 -6.46
C LEU A 152 -3.06 1.28 -6.39
N GLY A 153 -3.72 0.89 -7.47
CA GLY A 153 -5.17 0.70 -7.51
C GLY A 153 -5.61 -0.35 -6.49
N ARG A 154 -4.93 -1.50 -6.44
CA ARG A 154 -5.23 -2.55 -5.47
C ARG A 154 -5.05 -2.08 -4.03
N PHE A 155 -3.98 -1.35 -3.76
CA PHE A 155 -3.77 -0.75 -2.45
C PHE A 155 -4.89 0.25 -2.10
N SER A 156 -5.27 1.11 -3.03
CA SER A 156 -6.34 2.09 -2.83
C SER A 156 -7.68 1.42 -2.50
N GLU A 157 -8.01 0.28 -3.14
CA GLU A 157 -9.21 -0.51 -2.84
C GLU A 157 -9.18 -1.09 -1.43
N LEU A 158 -8.05 -1.70 -1.02
CA LEU A 158 -7.90 -2.34 0.29
C LEU A 158 -8.05 -1.35 1.44
N PHE A 159 -7.59 -0.11 1.25
CA PHE A 159 -7.62 0.93 2.27
C PHE A 159 -8.73 1.97 2.09
N GLN A 160 -9.59 1.80 1.09
CA GLN A 160 -10.66 2.75 0.76
C GLN A 160 -10.13 4.18 0.55
N ILE A 161 -8.98 4.29 -0.10
CA ILE A 161 -8.30 5.55 -0.40
C ILE A 161 -8.64 5.96 -1.84
N ASN A 162 -8.73 7.28 -2.11
CA ASN A 162 -8.88 7.76 -3.48
C ASN A 162 -7.62 7.40 -4.32
N PRO A 163 -7.77 6.66 -5.44
CA PRO A 163 -6.65 6.19 -6.25
C PRO A 163 -5.85 7.32 -6.91
N ASP A 164 -6.50 8.43 -7.27
CA ASP A 164 -5.84 9.57 -7.90
C ASP A 164 -5.05 10.39 -6.90
N THR A 165 -5.61 10.61 -5.70
CA THR A 165 -4.92 11.23 -4.56
C THR A 165 -3.67 10.42 -4.16
N LEU A 166 -3.82 9.10 -4.03
CA LEU A 166 -2.72 8.19 -3.72
C LEU A 166 -1.65 8.24 -4.83
N ARG A 167 -2.06 8.13 -6.10
CA ARG A 167 -1.14 8.20 -7.24
C ARG A 167 -0.32 9.48 -7.17
N GLN A 168 -0.97 10.64 -7.00
CA GLN A 168 -0.30 11.93 -6.88
C GLN A 168 0.73 11.96 -5.74
N ALA A 169 0.36 11.50 -4.54
CA ALA A 169 1.26 11.44 -3.39
C ALA A 169 2.50 10.56 -3.67
N VAL A 170 2.29 9.42 -4.32
CA VAL A 170 3.37 8.48 -4.70
C VAL A 170 4.25 9.07 -5.80
N ARG A 171 3.67 9.79 -6.79
CA ARG A 171 4.46 10.52 -7.80
C ARG A 171 5.42 11.50 -7.14
N VAL A 172 4.92 12.31 -6.21
CA VAL A 172 5.72 13.30 -5.47
C VAL A 172 6.86 12.62 -4.72
N HIS A 173 6.59 11.51 -4.04
CA HIS A 173 7.60 10.74 -3.33
C HIS A 173 8.74 10.29 -4.24
N PHE A 174 8.41 9.64 -5.36
CA PHE A 174 9.43 9.13 -6.27
C PHE A 174 10.21 10.25 -6.98
N LEU A 175 9.61 11.43 -7.17
CA LEU A 175 10.33 12.61 -7.65
C LEU A 175 11.36 13.13 -6.63
N PHE A 176 10.98 13.22 -5.35
CA PHE A 176 11.93 13.56 -4.28
C PHE A 176 13.04 12.51 -4.16
N LEU A 177 12.68 11.23 -4.23
CA LEU A 177 13.64 10.12 -4.19
C LEU A 177 14.65 10.20 -5.33
N LEU A 178 14.15 10.41 -6.56
CA LEU A 178 14.99 10.54 -7.73
C LEU A 178 15.91 11.76 -7.62
N LEU A 179 15.41 12.91 -7.16
CA LEU A 179 16.23 14.11 -7.00
C LEU A 179 17.32 13.94 -5.94
N LEU A 180 17.01 13.26 -4.83
CA LEU A 180 17.97 13.01 -3.75
C LEU A 180 19.22 12.28 -4.26
N ILE A 181 19.01 11.29 -5.14
CA ILE A 181 20.07 10.40 -5.62
C ILE A 181 20.70 10.93 -6.91
N ALA A 182 19.90 11.32 -7.90
CA ALA A 182 20.40 11.71 -9.22
C ALA A 182 20.68 13.22 -9.36
N GLY A 183 20.25 14.04 -8.41
CA GLY A 183 20.40 15.49 -8.47
C GLY A 183 21.83 15.98 -8.23
N LEU A 184 22.10 17.19 -8.71
CA LEU A 184 23.26 18.00 -8.36
C LEU A 184 22.90 18.93 -7.21
N ASP A 185 23.80 19.13 -6.27
CA ASP A 185 23.62 20.23 -5.32
C ASP A 185 23.99 21.59 -5.93
N LEU A 186 23.87 22.66 -5.14
CA LEU A 186 24.13 24.03 -5.60
C LEU A 186 25.59 24.27 -6.03
N ASP A 187 26.53 23.44 -5.58
CA ASP A 187 27.94 23.50 -5.99
C ASP A 187 28.24 22.54 -7.16
N GLY A 188 27.21 21.92 -7.74
CA GLY A 188 27.34 21.00 -8.86
C GLY A 188 27.83 19.59 -8.47
N GLN A 189 27.83 19.23 -7.18
CA GLN A 189 28.29 17.91 -6.73
C GLN A 189 27.18 16.85 -6.81
N VAL A 190 27.56 15.64 -7.21
CA VAL A 190 26.69 14.46 -7.30
C VAL A 190 26.60 13.71 -5.97
N TYR A 191 25.62 12.81 -5.86
CA TYR A 191 25.52 11.87 -4.76
C TYR A 191 26.73 10.92 -4.72
N ALA A 192 27.47 10.91 -3.62
CA ALA A 192 28.74 10.17 -3.50
C ALA A 192 28.62 8.89 -2.66
N ARG A 193 27.42 8.47 -2.24
CA ARG A 193 27.22 7.36 -1.30
C ARG A 193 26.62 6.13 -1.96
N GLU A 194 26.80 4.99 -1.31
CA GLU A 194 26.17 3.71 -1.65
C GLU A 194 25.62 3.06 -0.35
N GLY A 195 24.51 2.33 -0.43
CA GLY A 195 24.08 1.43 0.66
C GLY A 195 23.28 2.01 1.83
N GLU A 196 22.82 3.27 1.80
CA GLU A 196 21.98 3.88 2.87
C GLU A 196 20.50 4.04 2.50
N GLU A 197 19.92 3.00 1.93
CA GLU A 197 18.54 3.02 1.40
C GLU A 197 17.48 3.44 2.44
N LYS A 198 17.62 2.99 3.70
CA LYS A 198 16.69 3.38 4.78
C LYS A 198 16.70 4.89 5.05
N VAL A 199 17.89 5.51 5.07
CA VAL A 199 18.03 6.96 5.29
C VAL A 199 17.48 7.74 4.10
N ILE A 200 17.79 7.28 2.88
CA ILE A 200 17.28 7.87 1.64
C ILE A 200 15.75 7.94 1.66
N HIS A 201 15.08 6.81 1.91
CA HIS A 201 13.61 6.73 1.91
C HIS A 201 12.99 7.54 3.04
N TRP A 202 13.65 7.60 4.19
CA TRP A 202 13.21 8.42 5.33
C TRP A 202 13.37 9.92 5.04
N LEU A 203 14.50 10.38 4.49
CA LEU A 203 14.71 11.76 4.05
C LEU A 203 13.69 12.16 2.99
N THR A 204 13.48 11.30 2.00
CA THR A 204 12.46 11.47 0.97
C THR A 204 11.08 11.68 1.60
N SER A 205 10.76 10.91 2.64
CA SER A 205 9.49 11.04 3.36
C SER A 205 9.35 12.36 4.11
N ILE A 206 10.43 12.93 4.65
CA ILE A 206 10.41 14.28 5.24
C ILE A 206 10.00 15.32 4.21
N TYR A 207 10.69 15.37 3.08
CA TYR A 207 10.41 16.36 2.04
C TYR A 207 9.02 16.17 1.43
N THR A 208 8.62 14.91 1.19
CA THR A 208 7.30 14.58 0.66
C THR A 208 6.18 15.04 1.60
N ILE A 209 6.27 14.73 2.91
CA ILE A 209 5.25 15.15 3.88
C ILE A 209 5.16 16.67 3.97
N ARG A 210 6.30 17.37 3.98
CA ARG A 210 6.29 18.85 4.00
C ARG A 210 5.62 19.43 2.76
N TYR A 211 5.95 18.90 1.58
CA TYR A 211 5.32 19.32 0.33
C TYR A 211 3.82 19.06 0.37
N LEU A 212 3.38 17.83 0.62
CA LEU A 212 1.97 17.46 0.64
C LEU A 212 1.17 18.22 1.71
N ARG A 213 1.80 18.56 2.85
CA ARG A 213 1.17 19.37 3.91
C ARG A 213 0.74 20.76 3.46
N SER A 214 1.46 21.34 2.50
CA SER A 214 1.07 22.62 1.89
C SER A 214 -0.07 22.49 0.87
N GLN A 215 -0.40 21.26 0.43
CA GLN A 215 -1.33 21.02 -0.67
C GLN A 215 -2.73 20.60 -0.17
N SER A 216 -2.83 19.51 0.58
CA SER A 216 -4.10 19.06 1.17
C SER A 216 -3.90 18.09 2.33
N THR A 217 -4.85 18.09 3.27
CA THR A 217 -4.87 17.14 4.40
C THR A 217 -5.10 15.71 3.94
N GLU A 218 -5.96 15.51 2.94
CA GLU A 218 -6.25 14.21 2.33
C GLU A 218 -4.99 13.58 1.73
N LEU A 219 -4.19 14.35 0.99
CA LEU A 219 -2.92 13.87 0.39
C LEU A 219 -1.94 13.37 1.45
N ILE A 220 -1.83 14.07 2.58
CA ILE A 220 -0.96 13.66 3.69
C ILE A 220 -1.44 12.35 4.28
N GLN A 221 -2.75 12.22 4.55
CA GLN A 221 -3.32 11.02 5.17
C GLN A 221 -3.08 9.80 4.26
N CYS A 222 -3.39 9.94 2.96
CA CYS A 222 -3.14 8.90 1.96
C CYS A 222 -1.65 8.51 1.93
N TYR A 223 -0.76 9.51 1.92
CA TYR A 223 0.67 9.28 1.92
C TYR A 223 1.16 8.56 3.18
N GLN A 224 0.66 8.93 4.37
CA GLN A 224 1.05 8.31 5.63
C GLN A 224 0.62 6.84 5.70
N GLU A 225 -0.58 6.51 5.26
CA GLU A 225 -1.04 5.11 5.17
C GLU A 225 -0.17 4.32 4.19
N TRP A 226 0.14 4.89 3.03
CA TRP A 226 1.05 4.27 2.08
C TRP A 226 2.47 4.07 2.66
N VAL A 227 3.01 5.05 3.39
CA VAL A 227 4.32 4.93 4.07
C VAL A 227 4.33 3.79 5.08
N LYS A 228 3.29 3.67 5.90
CA LYS A 228 3.16 2.55 6.86
C LYS A 228 3.15 1.21 6.14
N ALA A 229 2.42 1.12 5.03
CA ALA A 229 2.25 -0.11 4.26
C ALA A 229 3.56 -0.68 3.69
N TRP A 230 4.50 0.15 3.25
CA TRP A 230 5.80 -0.37 2.81
C TRP A 230 6.85 -0.47 3.92
N GLY A 231 6.45 -0.25 5.19
CA GLY A 231 7.34 -0.30 6.34
C GLY A 231 8.21 0.96 6.50
N GLY A 232 7.81 2.06 5.88
CA GLY A 232 8.49 3.34 5.98
C GLY A 232 8.30 4.01 7.33
N ARG A 233 9.28 4.84 7.71
CA ARG A 233 9.24 5.55 8.99
C ARG A 233 8.67 6.96 8.80
N ILE A 234 7.58 7.26 9.50
CA ILE A 234 7.03 8.62 9.55
C ILE A 234 8.00 9.53 10.32
N PRO A 235 8.42 10.68 9.77
CA PRO A 235 9.30 11.61 10.45
C PRO A 235 8.68 12.29 11.68
N ASN A 236 9.53 12.68 12.62
CA ASN A 236 9.13 13.42 13.82
C ASN A 236 8.62 14.83 13.45
N GLN A 237 7.63 15.34 14.17
CA GLN A 237 7.05 16.68 13.92
C GLN A 237 8.07 17.81 14.04
N SER A 238 9.10 17.66 14.89
CA SER A 238 10.19 18.63 15.02
C SER A 238 10.99 18.82 13.72
N MET A 239 11.00 17.82 12.85
CA MET A 239 11.60 17.89 11.53
C MET A 239 10.61 18.41 10.48
N LEU A 240 9.43 18.91 10.83
CA LEU A 240 8.47 19.42 9.84
C LEU A 240 8.25 20.94 9.93
N ASN A 241 8.92 21.62 10.86
CA ASN A 241 8.93 23.09 10.96
C ASN A 241 10.04 23.71 10.09
N GLU A 242 10.02 25.04 9.91
CA GLU A 242 10.97 25.77 9.06
C GLU A 242 12.42 25.64 9.51
N ARG A 243 12.71 25.80 10.81
CA ARG A 243 14.06 25.62 11.38
C ARG A 243 14.58 24.19 11.14
N GLY A 244 13.73 23.19 11.38
CA GLY A 244 14.01 21.80 11.07
C GLY A 244 14.22 21.58 9.56
N CYS A 245 13.57 22.37 8.70
CA CYS A 245 13.76 22.30 7.26
C CYS A 245 15.16 22.67 6.82
N GLU A 246 15.66 23.79 7.29
CA GLU A 246 17.01 24.25 6.96
C GLU A 246 18.06 23.29 7.50
N LYS A 247 17.89 22.80 8.74
CA LYS A 247 18.76 21.78 9.31
C LYS A 247 18.76 20.49 8.50
N THR A 248 17.58 19.97 8.12
CA THR A 248 17.48 18.75 7.31
C THR A 248 18.15 18.94 5.97
N ARG A 249 18.00 20.11 5.35
CA ARG A 249 18.64 20.44 4.08
C ARG A 249 20.16 20.48 4.19
N ALA A 250 20.68 21.22 5.16
CA ALA A 250 22.13 21.33 5.38
C ALA A 250 22.75 19.97 5.72
N ALA A 251 22.13 19.21 6.63
CA ALA A 251 22.58 17.87 6.99
C ALA A 251 22.52 16.91 5.80
N MET A 252 21.45 16.98 4.98
CA MET A 252 21.30 16.16 3.78
C MET A 252 22.38 16.47 2.74
N VAL A 253 22.64 17.75 2.43
CA VAL A 253 23.69 18.12 1.47
C VAL A 253 25.07 17.67 1.97
N PHE A 254 25.37 17.88 3.25
CA PHE A 254 26.63 17.45 3.86
C PHE A 254 26.77 15.91 3.82
N TRP A 255 25.73 15.20 4.24
CA TRP A 255 25.67 13.74 4.22
C TRP A 255 25.88 13.18 2.81
N ARG A 256 25.25 13.75 1.78
CA ARG A 256 25.42 13.34 0.37
C ARG A 256 26.88 13.41 -0.12
N ARG A 257 27.67 14.34 0.42
CA ARG A 257 29.07 14.56 0.05
C ARG A 257 30.06 13.71 0.86
N GLN A 258 29.72 13.37 2.11
CA GLN A 258 30.62 12.69 3.04
C GLN A 258 30.23 11.23 3.19
N SER A 259 30.81 10.36 2.36
CA SER A 259 30.54 8.91 2.39
C SER A 259 31.06 8.21 3.64
N ASN A 260 31.99 8.83 4.38
CA ASN A 260 32.61 8.33 5.60
C ASN A 260 31.85 8.68 6.90
N ILE A 261 30.78 9.50 6.82
CA ILE A 261 30.01 9.95 7.99
C ILE A 261 28.56 9.49 7.83
N ASN A 262 28.02 8.76 8.81
CA ASN A 262 26.62 8.32 8.80
C ASN A 262 25.66 9.51 8.98
N TRP A 263 24.37 9.27 8.75
CA TRP A 263 23.34 10.30 8.87
C TRP A 263 23.25 10.89 10.27
N GLU A 264 23.28 10.07 11.32
CA GLU A 264 23.13 10.49 12.71
C GLU A 264 24.22 11.47 13.12
N ASP A 265 25.46 11.23 12.70
CA ASP A 265 26.61 12.08 12.95
C ASP A 265 26.51 13.39 12.15
N CYS A 266 26.08 13.34 10.88
CA CYS A 266 25.80 14.54 10.09
C CYS A 266 24.73 15.43 10.76
N TRP A 267 23.64 14.81 11.21
CA TRP A 267 22.57 15.48 11.92
C TRP A 267 23.04 16.09 13.24
N ARG A 268 23.87 15.38 14.01
CA ARG A 268 24.45 15.89 15.26
C ARG A 268 25.34 17.10 15.01
N ILE A 269 26.22 17.04 14.01
CA ILE A 269 27.11 18.16 13.65
C ILE A 269 26.30 19.42 13.34
N ILE A 270 25.29 19.31 12.48
CA ILE A 270 24.45 20.46 12.12
C ILE A 270 23.69 21.03 13.32
N ASN A 271 23.24 20.19 14.25
CA ASN A 271 22.58 20.66 15.47
C ASN A 271 23.53 21.36 16.46
N GLN A 272 24.84 21.11 16.38
CA GLN A 272 25.85 21.77 17.23
C GLN A 272 26.29 23.13 16.69
N LEU A 273 25.99 23.44 15.42
CA LEU A 273 26.37 24.71 14.79
C LEU A 273 25.44 25.88 15.16
N GLU A 274 24.34 25.63 15.87
CA GLU A 274 23.48 26.69 16.39
C GLU A 274 23.92 27.13 17.80
N PRO A 275 23.93 28.45 18.08
CA PRO A 275 23.99 28.93 19.46
C PRO A 275 22.83 28.35 20.29
N PRO A 276 23.01 28.06 21.59
CA PRO A 276 21.90 27.72 22.47
C PRO A 276 20.86 28.84 22.39
N ASP A 277 19.58 28.48 22.25
CA ASP A 277 18.46 29.40 22.03
C ASP A 277 18.62 30.69 22.85
N SER A 278 19.02 31.77 22.20
CA SER A 278 18.92 33.11 22.76
C SER A 278 17.44 33.47 22.75
N THR A 279 16.75 33.12 23.83
CA THR A 279 15.51 33.75 24.25
C THR A 279 15.78 35.25 24.41
N ASN A 280 15.73 35.98 23.30
CA ASN A 280 15.59 37.43 23.30
C ASN A 280 14.16 37.77 23.72
N SER A 281 13.85 37.60 25.00
CA SER A 281 12.93 38.50 25.68
C SER A 281 13.71 39.78 25.97
N VAL A 282 13.83 40.64 24.96
CA VAL A 282 14.12 42.05 25.18
C VAL A 282 12.88 42.64 25.84
N VAL A 283 12.86 42.63 27.17
CA VAL A 283 11.94 43.45 27.94
C VAL A 283 12.45 44.87 27.82
N PHE A 284 11.82 45.68 26.98
CA PHE A 284 11.94 47.13 27.08
C PHE A 284 11.27 47.57 28.38
N SER A 285 12.07 48.09 29.32
CA SER A 285 11.63 49.00 30.38
C SER A 285 12.27 50.35 30.13
#